data_AF-A0A963G7U1-F1
#
_entry.id   AF-A0A963G7U1-F1
#
_cell.length_a   1.000
_cell.length_b   1.000
_cell.length_c   1.000
_cell.angle_alpha   90.00
_cell.angle_beta   90.00
_cell.angle_gamma   90.00
#
_symmetry.space_group_name_H-M   'P 1'
#
loop_
_entity.id
_entity.type
_entity.pdbx_description
1 polymer ?
#
loop_
_entity_poly.entity_id
_entity_poly.type
_entity_poly.pdbx_seq_one_letter_code
_entity_poly.pdbx_strand_id
1 'polypeptide(L)'
;MNQPGTSNAVQLAERVWWVGCDLPDERLQGNSYLIEQGDQSVLIDPGSRLTFAETLRKIEQIVPFSSIRWFICHHQDPSLTSALTLIDQRVERGDARIVSHWRAAEMIRHYDLTLPFWLVEDNQWQLPLPHRLLQFVFTPYAHFPGAYCSFDSATGTLFSSDLCAGFREFDSLFADEGEAYFETIRSFHEHYFPSREVLSQALSRIEHFPLRMIAPQHGYLLAGNLVQKTIRELKGVECGLHLMAGKDTDIQRLSRLNAMLRDITSTMVISRDFREIADRLLAILRRAMPVELLEFYVQLEDDTVLHLAPESRYRGVAASPPRQISKLFGISRESWQGRVESSFRPITLQRGLGTTDRQRMMLPLFKGEEEWMYGVVVISVAAEIEMDSHICHMMEQMSAALQVAVERETIYRGIELERQKFYERSIRDPLTGLFTRFYMEDTLRRLFEIHDRSGGTPVALAMLDVDHFKQVNDQYGHVRGDEVLCRVAHIIQADARAGDLPVRLGGEEFGLIVVGDPAVEIAAVAERLRQKIAATRFQGTFSGLRVTISIGTALRQVGESIPGFIERADLALYQAKKQGRNRVC
;
A
#
# COMPACT_ATOMS: atom_id res chain seq x y z
N MET A 1 22.47 17.47 0.27
CA MET A 1 22.20 18.11 1.59
C MET A 1 22.64 17.11 2.65
N ASN A 2 23.56 17.52 3.53
CA ASN A 2 24.32 16.61 4.40
C ASN A 2 23.46 15.98 5.51
N GLN A 3 23.67 14.67 5.74
CA GLN A 3 22.96 13.75 6.65
C GLN A 3 23.54 13.76 8.08
N PRO A 4 22.78 13.48 9.16
CA PRO A 4 23.29 13.17 10.50
C PRO A 4 24.30 12.03 10.48
N GLY A 5 25.19 12.04 11.48
CA GLY A 5 26.49 11.39 11.36
C GLY A 5 27.54 12.28 10.68
N THR A 6 27.24 13.56 10.39
CA THR A 6 28.29 14.49 9.92
C THR A 6 29.41 14.56 10.95
N SER A 7 30.61 14.22 10.52
CA SER A 7 31.85 14.48 11.27
C SER A 7 32.15 15.97 11.42
N ASN A 8 31.23 16.87 11.11
CA ASN A 8 31.42 18.32 11.17
C ASN A 8 30.19 18.99 11.79
N ALA A 9 30.42 20.18 12.38
CA ALA A 9 29.35 21.05 12.80
C ALA A 9 28.48 21.51 11.61
N VAL A 10 27.19 21.76 11.87
CA VAL A 10 26.22 22.14 10.83
C VAL A 10 25.64 23.51 11.15
N GLN A 11 25.80 24.48 10.24
CA GLN A 11 25.21 25.80 10.42
C GLN A 11 23.70 25.73 10.18
N LEU A 12 22.90 26.14 11.17
CA LEU A 12 21.44 26.12 11.12
C LEU A 12 20.86 27.47 10.70
N ALA A 13 21.46 28.55 11.18
CA ALA A 13 21.13 29.93 10.88
C ALA A 13 22.38 30.81 11.07
N GLU A 14 22.26 32.12 10.84
CA GLU A 14 23.37 33.05 11.00
C GLU A 14 24.01 32.91 12.39
N ARG A 15 25.26 32.41 12.42
CA ARG A 15 26.06 32.17 13.64
C ARG A 15 25.41 31.20 14.65
N VAL A 16 24.44 30.39 14.22
CA VAL A 16 23.81 29.32 15.01
C VAL A 16 24.18 27.97 14.41
N TRP A 17 24.71 27.08 15.23
CA TRP A 17 25.30 25.83 14.79
C TRP A 17 24.76 24.65 15.60
N TRP A 18 24.49 23.53 14.93
CA TRP A 18 24.33 22.24 15.58
C TRP A 18 25.72 21.60 15.74
N VAL A 19 26.03 21.24 16.98
CA VAL A 19 27.30 20.63 17.40
C VAL A 19 27.08 19.31 18.14
N GLY A 20 25.87 18.76 18.11
CA GLY A 20 25.56 17.46 18.72
C GLY A 20 26.19 16.27 17.99
N CYS A 21 25.97 15.07 18.50
CA CYS A 21 26.38 13.83 17.85
C CYS A 21 25.42 12.69 18.13
N ASP A 22 25.45 11.70 17.25
CA ASP A 22 24.53 10.58 17.28
C ASP A 22 25.19 9.40 17.98
N LEU A 23 24.51 8.80 18.95
CA LEU A 23 24.99 7.59 19.61
C LEU A 23 24.44 6.34 18.87
N PRO A 24 25.31 5.37 18.50
CA PRO A 24 24.84 4.11 17.93
C PRO A 24 23.86 3.42 18.89
N ASP A 25 22.79 2.84 18.34
CA ASP A 25 21.78 2.07 19.07
C ASP A 25 20.90 2.85 20.08
N GLU A 26 21.01 4.17 20.17
CA GLU A 26 20.10 5.01 20.95
C GLU A 26 18.98 5.60 20.08
N ARG A 27 17.73 5.53 20.55
CA ARG A 27 16.59 6.19 19.87
C ARG A 27 16.39 7.64 20.32
N LEU A 28 16.75 7.93 21.57
CA LEU A 28 16.63 9.27 22.14
C LEU A 28 17.92 10.06 21.88
N GLN A 29 18.08 10.49 20.64
CA GLN A 29 19.27 11.20 20.21
C GLN A 29 19.29 12.63 20.76
N GLY A 30 20.41 13.04 21.36
CA GLY A 30 20.58 14.38 21.94
C GLY A 30 21.17 15.38 20.96
N ASN A 31 20.60 16.58 20.92
CA ASN A 31 21.12 17.71 20.19
C ASN A 31 21.88 18.65 21.14
N SER A 32 22.89 19.34 20.60
CA SER A 32 23.58 20.44 21.30
C SER A 32 23.83 21.55 20.31
N TYR A 33 23.72 22.80 20.76
CA TYR A 33 23.75 23.95 19.87
C TYR A 33 24.76 25.00 20.34
N LEU A 34 25.45 25.63 19.38
CA LEU A 34 26.40 26.70 19.63
C LEU A 34 25.92 27.98 18.95
N ILE A 35 25.89 29.07 19.72
CA ILE A 35 25.74 30.43 19.20
C ILE A 35 27.10 31.12 19.28
N GLU A 36 27.66 31.42 18.11
CA GLU A 36 28.97 32.05 17.97
C GLU A 36 28.85 33.56 18.21
N GLN A 37 29.45 34.08 19.29
CA GLN A 37 29.44 35.50 19.69
C GLN A 37 30.82 35.96 20.19
N GLY A 38 31.89 35.56 19.50
CA GLY A 38 33.25 35.87 19.94
C GLY A 38 33.54 35.29 21.31
N ASP A 39 34.11 36.08 22.23
CA ASP A 39 34.38 35.71 23.62
C ASP A 39 33.11 35.63 24.50
N GLN A 40 31.93 35.85 23.93
CA GLN A 40 30.62 35.76 24.56
C GLN A 40 29.78 34.59 23.99
N SER A 41 30.43 33.60 23.39
CA SER A 41 29.72 32.48 22.74
C SER A 41 28.91 31.66 23.75
N VAL A 42 27.82 31.06 23.27
CA VAL A 42 26.82 30.36 24.09
C VAL A 42 26.72 28.91 23.63
N LEU A 43 26.93 27.97 24.56
CA LEU A 43 26.64 26.56 24.35
C LEU A 43 25.31 26.22 25.02
N ILE A 44 24.38 25.66 24.26
CA ILE A 44 23.02 25.32 24.67
C ILE A 44 22.90 23.81 24.76
N ASP A 45 22.45 23.35 25.93
CA ASP A 45 22.28 21.95 26.30
C ASP A 45 23.51 21.11 25.90
N PRO A 46 24.63 21.27 26.63
CA PRO A 46 25.96 20.80 26.22
C PRO A 46 26.07 19.28 26.04
N GLY A 47 25.05 18.54 26.44
CA GLY A 47 24.91 17.12 26.19
C GLY A 47 25.37 16.28 27.37
N SER A 48 25.74 15.04 27.10
CA SER A 48 26.12 14.08 28.12
C SER A 48 27.62 13.81 28.10
N ARG A 49 28.13 13.15 29.15
CA ARG A 49 29.52 12.65 29.16
C ARG A 49 29.83 11.71 28.00
N LEU A 50 28.81 11.04 27.43
CA LEU A 50 28.95 10.12 26.31
C LEU A 50 29.23 10.87 24.99
N THR A 51 28.59 12.02 24.81
CA THR A 51 28.63 12.78 23.55
C THR A 51 29.64 13.92 23.54
N PHE A 52 30.04 14.41 24.72
CA PHE A 52 30.78 15.67 24.86
C PHE A 52 32.12 15.71 24.11
N ALA A 53 32.84 14.60 23.98
CA ALA A 53 34.12 14.58 23.25
C ALA A 53 33.93 15.00 21.78
N GLU A 54 32.87 14.51 21.14
CA GLU A 54 32.54 14.84 19.77
C GLU A 54 31.92 16.24 19.66
N THR A 55 31.08 16.62 20.63
CA THR A 55 30.54 17.99 20.74
C THR A 55 31.67 19.02 20.83
N LEU A 56 32.67 18.78 21.68
CA LEU A 56 33.85 19.65 21.83
C LEU A 56 34.62 19.76 20.53
N ARG A 57 34.88 18.63 19.86
CA ARG A 57 35.58 18.61 18.57
C ARG A 57 34.85 19.47 17.53
N LYS A 58 33.51 19.42 17.49
CA LYS A 58 32.68 20.24 16.58
C LYS A 58 32.66 21.72 16.97
N ILE A 59 32.66 22.03 18.27
CA ILE A 59 32.79 23.42 18.76
C ILE A 59 34.11 24.03 18.28
N GLU A 60 35.23 23.31 18.44
CA GLU A 60 36.57 23.78 18.06
C GLU A 60 36.76 23.98 16.55
N GLN A 61 35.86 23.45 15.71
CA GLN A 61 35.80 23.78 14.29
C GLN A 61 35.30 25.20 14.02
N ILE A 62 34.58 25.81 14.97
CA ILE A 62 33.89 27.09 14.82
C ILE A 62 34.60 28.16 15.65
N VAL A 63 34.79 27.91 16.95
CA VAL A 63 35.46 28.83 17.88
C VAL A 63 36.33 28.06 18.88
N PRO A 64 37.40 28.68 19.40
CA PRO A 64 38.11 28.12 20.55
C PRO A 64 37.14 27.86 21.71
N PHE A 65 37.26 26.73 22.41
CA PHE A 65 36.38 26.42 23.56
C PHE A 65 36.40 27.53 24.63
N SER A 66 37.54 28.18 24.83
CA SER A 66 37.72 29.32 25.74
C SER A 66 36.83 30.53 25.40
N SER A 67 36.35 30.63 24.17
CA SER A 67 35.43 31.69 23.72
C SER A 67 34.00 31.51 24.24
N ILE A 68 33.64 30.32 24.74
CA ILE A 68 32.32 30.08 25.33
C ILE A 68 32.27 30.66 26.74
N ARG A 69 31.34 31.57 26.96
CA ARG A 69 31.07 32.17 28.28
C ARG A 69 29.84 31.55 28.94
N TRP A 70 28.82 31.26 28.15
CA TRP A 70 27.49 30.92 28.65
C TRP A 70 27.17 29.47 28.34
N PHE A 71 26.84 28.70 29.37
CA PHE A 71 26.42 27.30 29.25
C PHE A 71 24.95 27.18 29.67
N ILE A 72 24.03 27.20 28.71
CA ILE A 72 22.59 27.13 28.96
C ILE A 72 22.19 25.67 29.18
N CYS A 73 21.47 25.42 30.27
CA CYS A 73 20.85 24.14 30.59
C CYS A 73 19.35 24.35 30.86
N HIS A 74 18.50 23.94 29.91
CA HIS A 74 17.06 24.18 29.98
C HIS A 74 16.36 23.43 31.14
N HIS A 75 16.93 22.32 31.60
CA HIS A 75 16.52 21.58 32.80
C HIS A 75 17.71 20.79 33.38
N GLN A 76 17.45 19.84 34.28
CA GLN A 76 18.48 19.11 35.03
C GLN A 76 18.89 17.76 34.42
N ASP A 77 18.24 17.29 33.36
CA ASP A 77 18.37 15.88 32.97
C ASP A 77 19.83 15.53 32.57
N PRO A 78 20.30 14.30 32.86
CA PRO A 78 21.68 13.93 32.57
C PRO A 78 22.07 13.97 31.09
N SER A 79 21.08 13.88 30.20
CA SER A 79 21.25 13.96 28.74
C SER A 79 21.78 15.32 28.27
N LEU A 80 21.56 16.40 29.04
CA LEU A 80 22.07 17.74 28.76
C LEU A 80 23.08 18.27 29.77
N THR A 81 23.05 17.78 31.02
CA THR A 81 23.84 18.37 32.11
C THR A 81 25.08 17.56 32.50
N SER A 82 25.14 16.26 32.20
CA SER A 82 26.25 15.44 32.72
C SER A 82 27.61 15.84 32.12
N ALA A 83 27.63 16.43 30.91
CA ALA A 83 28.82 17.01 30.30
C ALA A 83 29.40 18.20 31.09
N LEU A 84 28.61 18.86 31.96
CA LEU A 84 29.08 19.99 32.76
C LEU A 84 30.28 19.63 33.62
N THR A 85 30.37 18.39 34.12
CA THR A 85 31.55 17.93 34.88
C THR A 85 32.86 17.96 34.07
N LEU A 86 32.78 17.73 32.75
CA LEU A 86 33.93 17.78 31.84
C LEU A 86 34.22 19.20 31.35
N ILE A 87 33.18 20.03 31.26
CA ILE A 87 33.27 21.46 30.95
C ILE A 87 33.95 22.20 32.09
N ASP A 88 33.51 21.99 33.33
CA ASP A 88 34.02 22.65 34.54
C ASP A 88 35.54 22.46 34.68
N GLN A 89 36.04 21.26 34.39
CA GLN A 89 37.47 20.94 34.40
C GLN A 89 38.29 21.65 33.30
N ARG A 90 37.65 22.10 32.22
CA ARG A 90 38.29 22.72 31.05
C ARG A 90 38.14 24.24 30.99
N VAL A 91 37.17 24.80 31.69
CA VAL A 91 36.91 26.22 31.64
C VAL A 91 37.92 26.95 32.51
N GLU A 92 38.82 27.70 31.88
CA GLU A 92 39.87 28.47 32.58
C GLU A 92 39.46 29.92 32.91
N ARG A 93 38.30 30.36 32.41
CA ARG A 93 37.83 31.75 32.57
C ARG A 93 36.91 31.90 33.79
N GLY A 94 37.17 32.91 34.62
CA GLY A 94 36.39 33.17 35.84
C GLY A 94 35.01 33.80 35.64
N ASP A 95 34.71 34.31 34.43
CA ASP A 95 33.46 34.97 34.07
C ASP A 95 32.47 34.08 33.31
N ALA A 96 32.80 32.79 33.11
CA ALA A 96 31.90 31.79 32.56
C ALA A 96 30.77 31.44 33.56
N ARG A 97 29.57 31.16 33.04
CA ARG A 97 28.38 30.92 33.85
C ARG A 97 27.54 29.78 33.30
N ILE A 98 26.96 28.99 34.21
CA ILE A 98 25.89 28.05 33.89
C ILE A 98 24.57 28.80 33.98
N VAL A 99 23.88 28.94 32.85
CA VAL A 99 22.57 29.59 32.77
C VAL A 99 21.49 28.53 32.97
N SER A 100 20.67 28.68 34.01
CA SER A 100 19.59 27.73 34.28
C SER A 100 18.49 28.36 35.14
N HIS A 101 17.36 27.66 35.27
CA HIS A 101 16.31 27.97 36.24
C HIS A 101 16.73 27.53 37.64
N TRP A 102 16.33 28.23 38.70
CA TRP A 102 16.76 27.96 40.08
C TRP A 102 16.49 26.51 40.50
N ARG A 103 15.32 25.97 40.14
CA ARG A 103 14.94 24.56 40.40
C ARG A 103 15.90 23.55 39.77
N ALA A 104 16.37 23.82 38.55
CA ALA A 104 17.33 22.95 37.87
C ALA A 104 18.72 23.14 38.49
N ALA A 105 19.12 24.37 38.78
CA ALA A 105 20.40 24.68 39.43
C ALA A 105 20.58 23.97 40.79
N GLU A 106 19.51 23.86 41.60
CA GLU A 106 19.51 23.09 42.85
C GLU A 106 19.79 21.60 42.65
N MET A 107 19.42 21.03 41.50
CA MET A 107 19.73 19.64 41.16
C MET A 107 21.14 19.52 40.56
N ILE A 108 21.50 20.42 39.64
CA ILE A 108 22.78 20.40 38.91
C ILE A 108 23.97 20.59 39.85
N ARG A 109 23.84 21.38 40.93
CA ARG A 109 24.93 21.57 41.90
C ARG A 109 25.44 20.28 42.55
N HIS A 110 24.65 19.21 42.53
CA HIS A 110 25.08 17.90 43.03
C HIS A 110 26.17 17.23 42.17
N TYR A 111 26.50 17.81 41.00
CA TYR A 111 27.70 17.45 40.24
C TYR A 111 29.00 18.01 40.83
N ASP A 112 28.94 18.81 41.90
CA ASP A 112 30.10 19.43 42.57
C ASP A 112 30.93 20.32 41.62
N LEU A 113 30.23 21.20 40.90
CA LEU A 113 30.81 22.11 39.90
C LEU A 113 31.37 23.37 40.55
N THR A 114 32.47 23.89 40.00
CA THR A 114 33.07 25.17 40.41
C THR A 114 32.44 26.38 39.70
N LEU A 115 31.88 26.17 38.51
CA LEU A 115 31.23 27.21 37.73
C LEU A 115 29.98 27.77 38.42
N PRO A 116 29.88 29.10 38.59
CA PRO A 116 28.72 29.70 39.22
C PRO A 116 27.50 29.76 38.30
N PHE A 117 26.33 29.68 38.90
CA PHE A 117 25.05 29.77 38.20
C PHE A 117 24.66 31.23 37.92
N TRP A 118 24.02 31.43 36.78
CA TRP A 118 23.32 32.64 36.39
C TRP A 118 21.85 32.25 36.22
N LEU A 119 20.99 32.73 37.13
CA LEU A 119 19.60 32.31 37.21
C LEU A 119 18.73 33.15 36.27
N VAL A 120 17.95 32.52 35.40
CA VAL A 120 17.15 33.22 34.38
C VAL A 120 16.10 34.16 35.00
N GLU A 121 15.61 33.84 36.18
CA GLU A 121 14.58 34.55 36.92
C GLU A 121 15.09 35.86 37.50
N ASP A 122 16.34 35.86 38.00
CA ASP A 122 17.00 37.04 38.56
C ASP A 122 17.38 38.05 37.46
N ASN A 123 17.35 37.61 36.19
CA ASN A 123 17.80 38.37 35.04
C ASN A 123 16.68 38.63 34.02
N GLN A 124 15.44 38.78 34.52
CA GLN A 124 14.28 39.18 33.71
C GLN A 124 14.04 38.29 32.48
N TRP A 125 14.44 37.01 32.56
CA TRP A 125 14.28 36.04 31.47
C TRP A 125 14.97 36.47 30.16
N GLN A 126 16.10 37.18 30.26
CA GLN A 126 16.83 37.68 29.09
C GLN A 126 18.33 37.62 29.27
N LEU A 127 19.04 37.11 28.25
CA LEU A 127 20.50 37.18 28.18
C LEU A 127 20.92 38.13 27.04
N PRO A 128 21.29 39.38 27.35
CA PRO A 128 21.81 40.31 26.37
C PRO A 128 23.25 39.94 25.97
N LEU A 129 23.49 39.83 24.67
CA LEU A 129 24.80 39.64 24.05
C LEU A 129 25.07 40.85 23.14
N PRO A 130 26.33 41.13 22.74
CA PRO A 130 26.69 42.39 22.06
C PRO A 130 25.81 42.79 20.87
N HIS A 131 25.38 41.80 20.06
CA HIS A 131 24.53 42.02 18.87
C HIS A 131 23.36 41.03 18.79
N ARG A 132 22.98 40.42 19.92
CA ARG A 132 21.96 39.37 19.97
C ARG A 132 21.27 39.36 21.33
N LEU A 133 19.99 39.07 21.35
CA LEU A 133 19.24 38.92 22.59
C LEU A 133 18.62 37.52 22.61
N LEU A 134 18.94 36.75 23.64
CA LEU A 134 18.23 35.51 23.95
C LEU A 134 17.12 35.81 24.95
N GLN A 135 15.89 35.45 24.60
CA GLN A 135 14.74 35.56 25.49
C GLN A 135 14.38 34.17 26.00
N PHE A 136 14.23 34.02 27.31
CA PHE A 136 13.87 32.76 27.94
C PHE A 136 12.36 32.67 28.12
N VAL A 137 11.77 31.55 27.70
CA VAL A 137 10.33 31.31 27.79
C VAL A 137 10.08 30.24 28.83
N PHE A 138 9.46 30.61 29.96
CA PHE A 138 9.16 29.66 31.02
C PHE A 138 8.07 28.67 30.59
N THR A 139 8.40 27.37 30.62
CA THR A 139 7.54 26.26 30.23
C THR A 139 7.48 25.24 31.38
N PRO A 140 6.87 25.62 32.53
CA PRO A 140 6.87 24.76 33.71
C PRO A 140 6.17 23.44 33.43
N TYR A 141 6.77 22.36 33.94
CA TYR A 141 6.28 20.99 33.82
C TYR A 141 6.31 20.43 32.38
N ALA A 142 7.12 21.01 31.49
CA ALA A 142 7.32 20.56 30.11
C ALA A 142 8.76 20.04 29.87
N HIS A 143 9.17 18.88 30.41
CA HIS A 143 8.46 18.04 31.37
C HIS A 143 8.87 18.30 32.84
N PHE A 144 9.85 19.16 33.07
CA PHE A 144 10.35 19.49 34.41
C PHE A 144 9.69 20.76 34.98
N PRO A 145 9.36 20.83 36.30
CA PRO A 145 8.78 22.02 36.92
C PRO A 145 9.54 23.34 36.72
N GLY A 146 10.84 23.29 36.44
CA GLY A 146 11.68 24.46 36.13
C GLY A 146 12.13 24.54 34.66
N ALA A 147 11.50 23.79 33.75
CA ALA A 147 11.87 23.82 32.34
C ALA A 147 11.57 25.18 31.69
N TYR A 148 12.42 25.55 30.73
CA TYR A 148 12.26 26.75 29.91
C TYR A 148 12.85 26.52 28.52
N CYS A 149 12.57 27.42 27.59
CA CYS A 149 13.15 27.44 26.25
C CYS A 149 13.96 28.73 26.03
N SER A 150 14.85 28.74 25.04
CA SER A 150 15.61 29.93 24.64
C SER A 150 15.23 30.36 23.22
N PHE A 151 14.76 31.58 23.05
CA PHE A 151 14.44 32.17 21.75
C PHE A 151 15.51 33.16 21.31
N ASP A 152 16.13 32.90 20.16
CA ASP A 152 17.07 33.81 19.51
C ASP A 152 16.33 34.77 18.58
N SER A 153 16.15 36.00 19.05
CA SER A 153 15.48 37.08 18.30
C SER A 153 16.17 37.43 16.98
N ALA A 154 17.48 37.19 16.84
CA ALA A 154 18.21 37.55 15.63
C ALA A 154 17.90 36.61 14.46
N THR A 155 17.74 35.31 14.74
CA THR A 155 17.52 34.28 13.70
C THR A 155 16.08 33.78 13.64
N GLY A 156 15.28 34.01 14.69
CA GLY A 156 13.96 33.38 14.85
C GLY A 156 14.04 31.89 15.21
N THR A 157 15.19 31.44 15.76
CA THR A 157 15.39 30.05 16.20
C THR A 157 14.95 29.91 17.65
N LEU A 158 14.08 28.94 17.91
CA LEU A 158 13.72 28.53 19.27
C LEU A 158 14.46 27.24 19.62
N PHE A 159 15.32 27.30 20.63
CA PHE A 159 15.86 26.13 21.30
C PHE A 159 14.82 25.66 22.33
N SER A 160 14.05 24.65 21.96
CA SER A 160 12.79 24.34 22.61
C SER A 160 12.91 23.38 23.79
N SER A 161 14.12 22.98 24.17
CA SER A 161 14.32 21.89 25.14
C SER A 161 13.56 20.65 24.64
N ASP A 162 12.85 19.94 25.52
CA ASP A 162 12.02 18.78 25.18
C ASP A 162 10.69 19.09 24.50
N LEU A 163 10.32 20.36 24.31
CA LEU A 163 9.15 20.67 23.47
C LEU A 163 9.48 20.39 22.01
N CYS A 164 8.55 19.73 21.32
CA CYS A 164 8.74 19.23 19.95
C CYS A 164 9.88 18.19 19.81
N ALA A 165 10.34 17.61 20.93
CA ALA A 165 11.25 16.47 20.90
C ALA A 165 10.57 15.20 20.36
N GLY A 166 11.39 14.28 19.83
CA GLY A 166 10.94 13.00 19.31
C GLY A 166 12.05 11.94 19.33
N PHE A 167 11.67 10.67 19.15
CA PHE A 167 12.62 9.59 18.97
C PHE A 167 13.13 9.57 17.52
N ARG A 168 14.44 9.71 17.31
CA ARG A 168 15.00 9.77 15.96
C ARG A 168 15.20 8.37 15.40
N GLU A 169 14.55 8.07 14.29
CA GLU A 169 14.55 6.75 13.62
C GLU A 169 15.17 6.79 12.21
N PHE A 170 15.36 7.98 11.63
CA PHE A 170 15.92 8.19 10.30
C PHE A 170 17.25 8.92 10.35
N ASP A 171 18.10 8.67 9.35
CA ASP A 171 19.36 9.39 9.12
C ASP A 171 19.09 10.79 8.51
N SER A 172 18.27 11.61 9.17
CA SER A 172 18.06 13.03 8.84
C SER A 172 18.07 13.92 10.09
N LEU A 173 18.68 15.11 9.99
CA LEU A 173 18.77 16.07 11.10
C LEU A 173 17.49 16.90 11.14
N PHE A 174 16.92 17.16 9.97
CA PHE A 174 15.68 17.89 9.78
C PHE A 174 14.51 16.93 9.57
N ALA A 175 13.34 17.31 10.07
CA ALA A 175 12.10 16.61 9.75
C ALA A 175 11.77 16.78 8.26
N ASP A 176 11.21 15.73 7.65
CA ASP A 176 10.64 15.79 6.31
C ASP A 176 9.15 16.20 6.36
N GLU A 177 8.55 16.49 5.20
CA GLU A 177 7.13 16.86 5.15
C GLU A 177 6.17 15.66 5.30
N GLY A 178 6.68 14.44 5.51
CA GLY A 178 5.86 13.23 5.66
C GLY A 178 5.13 13.16 7.00
N GLU A 179 4.14 12.26 7.14
CA GLU A 179 3.45 12.07 8.44
C GLU A 179 4.28 11.27 9.46
N ALA A 180 5.35 10.59 9.00
CA ALA A 180 6.14 9.69 9.84
C ALA A 180 6.91 10.42 10.97
N TYR A 181 7.41 11.65 10.73
CA TYR A 181 8.14 12.39 11.77
C TYR A 181 7.22 12.78 12.93
N PHE A 182 5.99 13.19 12.65
CA PHE A 182 5.06 13.67 13.68
C PHE A 182 4.73 12.57 14.67
N GLU A 183 4.57 11.33 14.22
CA GLU A 183 4.34 10.18 15.09
C GLU A 183 5.50 9.93 16.07
N THR A 184 6.75 10.25 15.69
CA THR A 184 7.89 10.16 16.63
C THR A 184 7.85 11.24 17.71
N ILE A 185 7.39 12.44 17.35
CA ILE A 185 7.21 13.57 18.26
C ILE A 185 6.04 13.29 19.19
N ARG A 186 4.89 12.90 18.65
CA ARG A 186 3.69 12.50 19.39
C ARG A 186 4.04 11.44 20.43
N SER A 187 4.72 10.37 20.03
CA SER A 187 5.10 9.29 20.94
C SER A 187 5.98 9.78 22.10
N PHE A 188 6.92 10.70 21.87
CA PHE A 188 7.70 11.27 22.97
C PHE A 188 6.81 12.07 23.94
N HIS A 189 5.92 12.90 23.41
CA HIS A 189 5.06 13.77 24.23
C HIS A 189 4.03 12.99 25.03
N GLU A 190 3.45 11.93 24.46
CA GLU A 190 2.52 11.02 25.16
C GLU A 190 3.11 10.51 26.49
N HIS A 191 4.43 10.27 26.55
CA HIS A 191 5.07 9.63 27.70
C HIS A 191 5.80 10.59 28.64
N TYR A 192 6.45 11.62 28.10
CA TYR A 192 7.27 12.52 28.92
C TYR A 192 6.46 13.67 29.51
N PHE A 193 5.36 14.08 28.87
CA PHE A 193 4.58 15.22 29.33
C PHE A 193 3.47 14.80 30.27
N PRO A 194 3.21 15.56 31.36
CA PRO A 194 2.33 15.13 32.43
C PRO A 194 0.83 15.23 32.09
N SER A 195 0.44 16.16 31.21
CA SER A 195 -0.94 16.28 30.72
C SER A 195 -1.01 17.14 29.47
N ARG A 196 -2.11 16.98 28.69
CA ARG A 196 -2.38 17.80 27.51
C ARG A 196 -2.48 19.28 27.85
N GLU A 197 -3.06 19.63 28.99
CA GLU A 197 -3.23 21.02 29.43
C GLU A 197 -1.88 21.69 29.67
N VAL A 198 -0.94 20.98 30.31
CA VAL A 198 0.43 21.46 30.52
C VAL A 198 1.13 21.64 29.18
N LEU A 199 1.06 20.63 28.31
CA LEU A 199 1.67 20.67 26.98
C LEU A 199 1.11 21.81 26.14
N SER A 200 -0.21 21.91 26.02
CA SER A 200 -0.90 22.94 25.24
C SER A 200 -0.61 24.35 25.74
N GLN A 201 -0.52 24.53 27.07
CA GLN A 201 -0.14 25.81 27.66
C GLN A 201 1.32 26.17 27.37
N ALA A 202 2.24 25.21 27.43
CA ALA A 202 3.65 25.42 27.11
C ALA A 202 3.83 25.77 25.61
N LEU A 203 3.17 25.04 24.72
CA LEU A 203 3.17 25.30 23.28
C LEU A 203 2.57 26.66 22.93
N SER A 204 1.48 27.05 23.61
CA SER A 204 0.88 28.37 23.41
C SER A 204 1.82 29.50 23.80
N ARG A 205 2.67 29.33 24.83
CA ARG A 205 3.66 30.35 25.21
C ARG A 205 4.72 30.59 24.15
N ILE A 206 5.22 29.53 23.51
CA ILE A 206 6.24 29.66 22.47
C ILE A 206 5.68 30.11 21.12
N GLU A 207 4.40 29.81 20.84
CA GLU A 207 3.72 30.17 19.57
C GLU A 207 3.61 31.69 19.35
N HIS A 208 3.68 32.50 20.40
CA HIS A 208 3.63 33.97 20.31
C HIS A 208 4.87 34.59 19.65
N PHE A 209 5.96 33.84 19.54
CA PHE A 209 7.21 34.33 18.95
C PHE A 209 7.21 34.13 17.43
N PRO A 210 7.94 34.97 16.67
CA PRO A 210 8.07 34.83 15.22
C PRO A 210 9.04 33.69 14.86
N LEU A 211 8.60 32.44 15.10
CA LEU A 211 9.41 31.24 14.94
C LEU A 211 9.68 30.93 13.46
N ARG A 212 10.96 30.85 13.10
CA ARG A 212 11.42 30.35 11.78
C ARG A 212 11.90 28.90 11.85
N MET A 213 12.43 28.50 13.00
CA MET A 213 12.97 27.17 13.26
C MET A 213 12.72 26.79 14.72
N ILE A 214 12.39 25.52 14.97
CA ILE A 214 12.42 24.90 16.28
C ILE A 214 13.57 23.88 16.30
N ALA A 215 14.46 24.03 17.26
CA ALA A 215 15.64 23.22 17.49
C ALA A 215 15.47 22.50 18.86
N PRO A 216 14.85 21.31 18.87
CA PRO A 216 14.56 20.60 20.11
C PRO A 216 15.81 19.90 20.66
N GLN A 217 15.76 19.56 21.95
CA GLN A 217 16.84 18.85 22.61
C GLN A 217 16.99 17.41 22.13
N HIS A 218 15.89 16.80 21.69
CA HIS A 218 15.90 15.46 21.12
C HIS A 218 15.15 15.41 19.79
N GLY A 219 15.57 14.53 18.90
CA GLY A 219 14.87 14.30 17.63
C GLY A 219 15.26 15.28 16.52
N TYR A 220 14.27 15.64 15.68
CA TYR A 220 14.47 16.37 14.43
C TYR A 220 14.32 17.89 14.59
N LEU A 221 15.11 18.65 13.83
CA LEU A 221 14.91 20.09 13.67
C LEU A 221 13.71 20.36 12.78
N LEU A 222 12.89 21.36 13.16
CA LEU A 222 11.70 21.77 12.42
C LEU A 222 11.93 23.14 11.78
N ALA A 223 11.64 23.27 10.49
CA ALA A 223 11.80 24.52 9.76
C ALA A 223 10.59 24.80 8.84
N GLY A 224 10.39 26.06 8.48
CA GLY A 224 9.38 26.46 7.50
C GLY A 224 7.94 26.18 7.96
N ASN A 225 7.14 25.56 7.08
CA ASN A 225 5.73 25.24 7.32
C ASN A 225 5.53 24.22 8.47
N LEU A 226 6.52 23.36 8.74
CA LEU A 226 6.43 22.31 9.76
C LEU A 226 6.38 22.87 11.18
N VAL A 227 6.95 24.05 11.42
CA VAL A 227 6.94 24.70 12.75
C VAL A 227 5.50 24.91 13.24
N GLN A 228 4.69 25.61 12.45
CA GLN A 228 3.31 25.93 12.83
C GLN A 228 2.39 24.71 12.76
N LYS A 229 2.64 23.80 11.82
CA LYS A 229 1.91 22.53 11.72
C LYS A 229 2.10 21.69 12.99
N THR A 230 3.35 21.47 13.40
CA THR A 230 3.70 20.63 14.56
C THR A 230 3.14 21.20 15.86
N ILE A 231 3.27 22.52 16.09
CA ILE A 231 2.68 23.16 17.29
C ILE A 231 1.17 22.91 17.35
N ARG A 232 0.48 23.10 16.23
CA ARG A 232 -0.98 22.95 16.17
C ARG A 232 -1.42 21.52 16.44
N GLU A 233 -0.75 20.55 15.84
CA GLU A 233 -1.07 19.13 16.02
C GLU A 233 -0.73 18.66 17.44
N LEU A 234 0.43 19.05 18.00
CA LEU A 234 0.83 18.68 19.35
C LEU A 234 -0.10 19.20 20.45
N LYS A 235 -0.71 20.37 20.28
CA LYS A 235 -1.68 20.92 21.25
C LYS A 235 -2.87 19.99 21.50
N GLY A 236 -3.21 19.12 20.54
CA GLY A 236 -4.29 18.16 20.64
C GLY A 236 -3.90 16.80 21.22
N VAL A 237 -2.62 16.57 21.51
CA VAL A 237 -2.12 15.25 21.95
C VAL A 237 -2.46 15.00 23.41
N GLU A 238 -3.23 13.94 23.67
CA GLU A 238 -3.44 13.40 25.02
C GLU A 238 -2.14 12.78 25.53
N CYS A 239 -1.69 13.15 26.74
CA CYS A 239 -0.41 12.69 27.30
C CYS A 239 -0.45 12.53 28.82
N GLY A 240 0.52 11.79 29.35
CA GLY A 240 0.78 11.65 30.78
C GLY A 240 -0.36 11.00 31.57
N LEU A 241 -0.87 11.71 32.59
CA LEU A 241 -1.86 11.19 33.53
C LEU A 241 -3.16 10.73 32.85
N HIS A 242 -3.53 11.34 31.73
CA HIS A 242 -4.71 10.94 30.95
C HIS A 242 -4.53 9.57 30.29
N LEU A 243 -3.32 9.25 29.85
CA LEU A 243 -2.99 7.92 29.31
C LEU A 243 -2.87 6.87 30.42
N MET A 244 -2.33 7.25 31.59
CA MET A 244 -2.23 6.37 32.76
C MET A 244 -3.58 6.03 33.41
N ALA A 245 -4.63 6.82 33.17
CA ALA A 245 -6.00 6.48 33.54
C ALA A 245 -6.60 5.39 32.63
N GLY A 246 -6.01 5.18 31.44
CA GLY A 246 -6.16 3.97 30.62
C GLY A 246 -5.21 2.87 31.12
N LYS A 247 -5.59 1.61 30.98
CA LYS A 247 -4.90 0.46 31.60
C LYS A 247 -3.48 0.15 31.09
N ASP A 248 -2.91 0.92 30.15
CA ASP A 248 -1.66 0.57 29.47
C ASP A 248 -0.56 1.63 29.65
N THR A 249 0.49 1.25 30.39
CA THR A 249 1.60 2.14 30.79
C THR A 249 2.96 1.72 30.21
N ASP A 250 3.01 0.73 29.30
CA ASP A 250 4.27 0.19 28.78
C ASP A 250 4.67 0.87 27.46
N ILE A 251 5.62 1.81 27.54
CA ILE A 251 6.24 2.56 26.42
C ILE A 251 6.64 1.63 25.26
N GLN A 252 7.16 0.44 25.58
CA GLN A 252 7.63 -0.50 24.56
C GLN A 252 6.48 -1.19 23.83
N ARG A 253 5.30 -1.34 24.46
CA ARG A 253 4.11 -1.90 23.81
C ARG A 253 3.50 -0.88 22.86
N LEU A 254 3.33 0.37 23.28
CA LEU A 254 2.79 1.43 22.42
C LEU A 254 3.67 1.72 21.21
N SER A 255 4.99 1.81 21.38
CA SER A 255 5.92 1.96 20.25
C SER A 255 5.84 0.76 19.28
N ARG A 256 5.69 -0.47 19.80
CA ARG A 256 5.48 -1.67 18.96
C ARG A 256 4.16 -1.61 18.19
N LEU A 257 3.09 -1.15 18.81
CA LEU A 257 1.77 -1.01 18.18
C LEU A 257 1.80 0.04 17.05
N ASN A 258 2.38 1.21 17.31
CA ASN A 258 2.50 2.26 16.28
C ASN A 258 3.39 1.80 15.11
N ALA A 259 4.47 1.05 15.39
CA ALA A 259 5.28 0.44 14.33
C ALA A 259 4.46 -0.56 13.50
N MET A 260 3.61 -1.39 14.12
CA MET A 260 2.73 -2.31 13.40
C MET A 260 1.72 -1.56 12.52
N LEU A 261 1.11 -0.48 13.01
CA LEU A 261 0.20 0.35 12.21
C LEU A 261 0.90 0.93 10.97
N ARG A 262 2.14 1.41 11.13
CA ARG A 262 2.95 1.88 10.00
C ARG A 262 3.25 0.76 9.00
N ASP A 263 3.59 -0.44 9.47
CA ASP A 263 3.85 -1.61 8.62
C ASP A 263 2.60 -2.00 7.80
N ILE A 264 1.40 -1.89 8.39
CA ILE A 264 0.12 -2.11 7.69
C ILE A 264 -0.03 -1.10 6.55
N THR A 265 0.11 0.19 6.84
CA THR A 265 -0.02 1.26 5.84
C THR A 265 1.02 1.11 4.72
N SER A 266 2.27 0.82 5.07
CA SER A 266 3.34 0.59 4.08
C SER A 266 3.07 -0.62 3.19
N THR A 267 2.55 -1.71 3.77
CA THR A 267 2.15 -2.91 3.02
C THR A 267 1.11 -2.60 1.95
N MET A 268 0.14 -1.73 2.27
CA MET A 268 -0.91 -1.29 1.34
C MET A 268 -0.39 -0.45 0.17
N VAL A 269 0.67 0.35 0.40
CA VAL A 269 1.28 1.21 -0.63
C VAL A 269 2.20 0.43 -1.56
N ILE A 270 3.02 -0.47 -1.01
CA ILE A 270 4.08 -1.17 -1.76
C ILE A 270 3.50 -2.34 -2.56
N SER A 271 2.59 -3.10 -1.95
CA SER A 271 2.19 -4.40 -2.49
C SER A 271 1.02 -4.24 -3.46
N ARG A 272 1.13 -4.89 -4.63
CA ARG A 272 0.05 -4.88 -5.63
C ARG A 272 -0.72 -6.18 -5.76
N ASP A 273 -0.18 -7.27 -5.23
CA ASP A 273 -0.82 -8.58 -5.26
C ASP A 273 -1.56 -8.81 -3.93
N PHE A 274 -2.83 -9.21 -4.00
CA PHE A 274 -3.64 -9.47 -2.79
C PHE A 274 -3.05 -10.56 -1.91
N ARG A 275 -2.44 -11.60 -2.49
CA ARG A 275 -1.75 -12.65 -1.72
C ARG A 275 -0.57 -12.07 -0.94
N GLU A 276 0.22 -11.21 -1.56
CA GLU A 276 1.35 -10.57 -0.88
C GLU A 276 0.87 -9.67 0.27
N ILE A 277 -0.22 -8.93 0.07
CA ILE A 277 -0.87 -8.14 1.12
C ILE A 277 -1.31 -9.06 2.26
N ALA A 278 -2.08 -10.11 1.98
CA ALA A 278 -2.58 -11.04 2.98
C ALA A 278 -1.44 -11.72 3.77
N ASP A 279 -0.37 -12.16 3.09
CA ASP A 279 0.78 -12.80 3.72
C ASP A 279 1.57 -11.83 4.62
N ARG A 280 1.76 -10.57 4.18
CA ARG A 280 2.43 -9.53 4.99
C ARG A 280 1.59 -9.11 6.20
N LEU A 281 0.28 -8.91 6.02
CA LEU A 281 -0.62 -8.57 7.13
C LEU A 281 -0.70 -9.71 8.14
N LEU A 282 -0.76 -10.97 7.70
CA LEU A 282 -0.66 -12.12 8.58
C LEU A 282 0.66 -12.13 9.37
N ALA A 283 1.78 -11.80 8.73
CA ALA A 283 3.08 -11.70 9.40
C ALA A 283 3.12 -10.57 10.44
N ILE A 284 2.48 -9.43 10.18
CA ILE A 284 2.34 -8.33 11.14
C ILE A 284 1.48 -8.77 12.33
N LEU A 285 0.32 -9.38 12.09
CA LEU A 285 -0.58 -9.87 13.14
C LEU A 285 0.10 -10.89 14.05
N ARG A 286 0.93 -11.77 13.49
CA ARG A 286 1.70 -12.77 14.25
C ARG A 286 2.67 -12.18 15.26
N ARG A 287 3.07 -10.92 15.10
CA ARG A 287 3.93 -10.22 16.08
C ARG A 287 3.15 -9.76 17.31
N ALA A 288 1.84 -9.55 17.18
CA ALA A 288 0.96 -9.11 18.27
C ALA A 288 0.18 -10.25 18.91
N MET A 289 -0.24 -11.23 18.11
CA MET A 289 -1.19 -12.26 18.50
C MET A 289 -0.82 -13.61 17.86
N PRO A 290 -1.19 -14.76 18.46
CA PRO A 290 -0.89 -16.08 17.91
C PRO A 290 -1.83 -16.45 16.74
N VAL A 291 -1.81 -15.66 15.67
CA VAL A 291 -2.63 -15.87 14.46
C VAL A 291 -2.02 -16.98 13.59
N GLU A 292 -2.83 -17.99 13.28
CA GLU A 292 -2.42 -19.08 12.38
C GLU A 292 -2.75 -18.76 10.93
N LEU A 293 -3.97 -18.27 10.70
CA LEU A 293 -4.62 -18.25 9.40
C LEU A 293 -5.52 -17.01 9.26
N LEU A 294 -5.52 -16.45 8.05
CA LEU A 294 -6.40 -15.38 7.61
C LEU A 294 -7.23 -15.88 6.42
N GLU A 295 -8.56 -15.89 6.55
CA GLU A 295 -9.49 -16.25 5.48
C GLU A 295 -10.45 -15.09 5.21
N PHE A 296 -10.95 -15.00 3.98
CA PHE A 296 -11.92 -13.99 3.60
C PHE A 296 -13.10 -14.63 2.89
N TYR A 297 -14.31 -14.23 3.29
CA TYR A 297 -15.54 -14.53 2.58
C TYR A 297 -16.12 -13.22 2.07
N VAL A 298 -16.32 -13.11 0.75
CA VAL A 298 -16.74 -11.86 0.11
C VAL A 298 -17.89 -12.14 -0.84
N GLN A 299 -19.03 -11.48 -0.64
CA GLN A 299 -20.19 -11.57 -1.53
C GLN A 299 -20.03 -10.57 -2.67
N LEU A 300 -20.20 -11.07 -3.90
CA LEU A 300 -20.25 -10.30 -5.13
C LEU A 300 -21.69 -9.82 -5.39
N GLU A 301 -21.86 -8.95 -6.39
CA GLU A 301 -23.17 -8.37 -6.75
C GLU A 301 -24.18 -9.39 -7.30
N ASP A 302 -23.70 -10.54 -7.77
CA ASP A 302 -24.53 -11.65 -8.26
C ASP A 302 -24.84 -12.69 -7.16
N ASP A 303 -24.68 -12.32 -5.89
CA ASP A 303 -24.80 -13.16 -4.69
C ASP A 303 -23.78 -14.32 -4.59
N THR A 304 -22.83 -14.42 -5.53
CA THR A 304 -21.75 -15.40 -5.44
C THR A 304 -20.82 -15.01 -4.29
N VAL A 305 -20.49 -15.98 -3.42
CA VAL A 305 -19.51 -15.78 -2.35
C VAL A 305 -18.16 -16.36 -2.75
N LEU A 306 -17.14 -15.50 -2.76
CA LEU A 306 -15.74 -15.86 -2.94
C LEU A 306 -15.10 -16.18 -1.59
N HIS A 307 -14.38 -17.30 -1.53
CA HIS A 307 -13.52 -17.67 -0.41
C HIS A 307 -12.04 -17.49 -0.82
N LEU A 308 -11.37 -16.51 -0.20
CA LEU A 308 -9.95 -16.24 -0.37
C LEU A 308 -9.21 -16.82 0.84
N ALA A 309 -8.39 -17.83 0.63
CA ALA A 309 -7.70 -18.54 1.71
C ALA A 309 -6.32 -19.04 1.26
N PRO A 310 -5.39 -19.34 2.20
CA PRO A 310 -4.05 -19.82 1.87
C PRO A 310 -4.05 -21.09 1.00
N GLU A 311 -5.01 -21.99 1.18
CA GLU A 311 -5.15 -23.24 0.43
C GLU A 311 -5.38 -22.98 -1.07
N SER A 312 -6.13 -21.92 -1.39
CA SER A 312 -6.34 -21.46 -2.76
C SER A 312 -5.29 -20.44 -3.21
N ARG A 313 -4.26 -20.19 -2.40
CA ARG A 313 -3.29 -19.08 -2.57
C ARG A 313 -4.00 -17.73 -2.77
N TYR A 314 -5.11 -17.54 -2.07
CA TYR A 314 -6.01 -16.39 -2.18
C TYR A 314 -6.52 -16.13 -3.61
N ARG A 315 -6.58 -17.15 -4.48
CA ARG A 315 -7.11 -17.04 -5.84
C ARG A 315 -8.64 -16.99 -5.92
N GLY A 316 -9.35 -16.96 -4.79
CA GLY A 316 -10.79 -16.69 -4.73
C GLY A 316 -11.61 -17.77 -5.43
N VAL A 317 -12.09 -18.73 -4.66
CA VAL A 317 -12.91 -19.83 -5.19
C VAL A 317 -14.35 -19.60 -4.77
N ALA A 318 -15.29 -19.80 -5.70
CA ALA A 318 -16.71 -19.77 -5.36
C ALA A 318 -17.02 -20.87 -4.33
N ALA A 319 -17.57 -20.49 -3.18
CA ALA A 319 -17.82 -21.40 -2.08
C ALA A 319 -19.10 -21.05 -1.32
N SER A 320 -19.76 -22.05 -0.74
CA SER A 320 -20.86 -21.82 0.19
C SER A 320 -20.28 -21.45 1.57
N PRO A 321 -20.51 -20.23 2.09
CA PRO A 321 -19.98 -19.84 3.38
C PRO A 321 -20.68 -20.60 4.52
N PRO A 322 -19.99 -20.85 5.65
CA PRO A 322 -20.62 -21.37 6.87
C PRO A 322 -21.88 -20.58 7.26
N ARG A 323 -22.90 -21.25 7.80
CA ARG A 323 -24.21 -20.64 8.15
C ARG A 323 -24.10 -19.39 9.04
N GLN A 324 -23.09 -19.32 9.91
CA GLN A 324 -22.86 -18.15 10.75
C GLN A 324 -22.42 -16.94 9.92
N ILE A 325 -21.58 -17.14 8.91
CA ILE A 325 -21.08 -16.09 8.01
C ILE A 325 -22.16 -15.67 7.02
N SER A 326 -22.92 -16.62 6.46
CA SER A 326 -23.97 -16.31 5.47
C SER A 326 -25.06 -15.38 6.01
N LYS A 327 -25.31 -15.42 7.33
CA LYS A 327 -26.29 -14.54 7.99
C LYS A 327 -25.79 -13.11 8.25
N LEU A 328 -24.49 -12.87 8.07
CA LEU A 328 -23.89 -11.57 8.35
C LEU A 328 -23.91 -10.63 7.15
N PHE A 329 -23.96 -11.18 5.94
CA PHE A 329 -24.04 -10.37 4.74
C PHE A 329 -25.33 -9.54 4.70
N GLY A 330 -25.21 -8.29 4.25
CA GLY A 330 -26.33 -7.34 4.18
C GLY A 330 -26.75 -6.74 5.53
N ILE A 331 -26.01 -6.96 6.62
CA ILE A 331 -26.21 -6.23 7.88
C ILE A 331 -25.55 -4.84 7.77
N SER A 332 -26.24 -3.78 8.21
CA SER A 332 -25.67 -2.42 8.25
C SER A 332 -24.63 -2.27 9.37
N ARG A 333 -23.66 -1.35 9.23
CA ARG A 333 -22.68 -1.08 10.30
C ARG A 333 -23.35 -0.74 11.64
N GLU A 334 -24.39 0.08 11.64
CA GLU A 334 -25.15 0.43 12.85
C GLU A 334 -25.76 -0.82 13.52
N SER A 335 -26.37 -1.69 12.72
CA SER A 335 -26.93 -2.96 13.19
C SER A 335 -25.85 -3.90 13.72
N TRP A 336 -24.64 -3.87 13.16
CA TRP A 336 -23.50 -4.65 13.64
C TRP A 336 -22.97 -4.10 14.97
N GLN A 337 -22.77 -2.79 15.08
CA GLN A 337 -22.31 -2.12 16.30
C GLN A 337 -23.30 -2.33 17.46
N GLY A 338 -24.60 -2.31 17.20
CA GLY A 338 -25.63 -2.59 18.22
C GLY A 338 -25.75 -4.05 18.64
N ARG A 339 -25.22 -5.01 17.86
CA ARG A 339 -25.29 -6.45 18.15
C ARG A 339 -24.11 -6.97 18.97
N VAL A 340 -23.02 -6.21 19.06
CA VAL A 340 -21.77 -6.69 19.66
C VAL A 340 -21.20 -5.61 20.58
N GLU A 341 -21.30 -5.79 21.90
CA GLU A 341 -20.70 -4.91 22.93
C GLU A 341 -19.14 -4.82 22.83
N SER A 342 -18.52 -5.42 21.83
CA SER A 342 -17.11 -5.27 21.46
C SER A 342 -16.89 -6.00 20.13
N SER A 343 -16.69 -5.26 19.05
CA SER A 343 -16.57 -5.72 17.64
C SER A 343 -15.55 -6.84 17.35
N PHE A 344 -14.84 -7.35 18.35
CA PHE A 344 -13.68 -8.22 18.25
C PHE A 344 -13.73 -9.48 19.13
N ARG A 345 -14.87 -9.81 19.75
CA ARG A 345 -14.93 -11.01 20.61
C ARG A 345 -14.67 -12.29 19.79
N PRO A 346 -13.81 -13.21 20.29
CA PRO A 346 -13.65 -14.53 19.71
C PRO A 346 -15.00 -15.26 19.63
N ILE A 347 -15.35 -15.77 18.46
CA ILE A 347 -16.52 -16.62 18.23
C ILE A 347 -16.03 -18.03 17.96
N THR A 348 -16.49 -19.00 18.73
CA THR A 348 -16.27 -20.42 18.44
C THR A 348 -17.18 -20.84 17.28
N LEU A 349 -16.63 -20.95 16.07
CA LEU A 349 -17.36 -21.49 14.92
C LEU A 349 -17.32 -23.03 14.99
N GLN A 350 -18.38 -23.64 15.51
CA GLN A 350 -18.53 -25.11 15.45
C GLN A 350 -18.61 -25.59 13.99
N ARG A 351 -17.68 -26.45 13.57
CA ARG A 351 -17.86 -27.37 12.43
C ARG A 351 -18.03 -28.79 12.98
N GLY A 352 -18.99 -29.52 12.39
CA GLY A 352 -19.37 -30.86 12.85
C GLY A 352 -18.21 -31.86 12.89
N LEU A 353 -18.25 -32.70 13.93
CA LEU A 353 -17.56 -33.99 14.12
C LEU A 353 -16.12 -34.08 13.56
N GLY A 354 -15.13 -33.71 14.38
CA GLY A 354 -13.82 -34.38 14.31
C GLY A 354 -12.53 -33.55 14.36
N THR A 355 -12.56 -32.23 14.53
CA THR A 355 -11.32 -31.42 14.63
C THR A 355 -11.41 -30.38 15.74
N THR A 356 -10.35 -30.27 16.54
CA THR A 356 -10.15 -29.40 17.72
C THR A 356 -10.85 -28.03 17.63
N ASP A 357 -11.59 -27.65 18.68
CA ASP A 357 -12.13 -26.31 18.89
C ASP A 357 -11.00 -25.26 18.75
N ARG A 358 -11.04 -24.46 17.69
CA ARG A 358 -10.12 -23.32 17.51
C ARG A 358 -10.91 -22.03 17.66
N GLN A 359 -10.38 -21.11 18.47
CA GLN A 359 -10.94 -19.77 18.56
C GLN A 359 -10.75 -19.04 17.23
N ARG A 360 -11.81 -18.37 16.79
CA ARG A 360 -11.81 -17.58 15.56
C ARG A 360 -12.35 -16.20 15.86
N MET A 361 -11.77 -15.19 15.24
CA MET A 361 -12.26 -13.82 15.30
C MET A 361 -12.80 -13.44 13.93
N MET A 362 -13.83 -12.60 13.91
CA MET A 362 -14.49 -12.18 12.68
C MET A 362 -14.36 -10.67 12.57
N LEU A 363 -13.77 -10.17 11.48
CA LEU A 363 -13.76 -8.75 11.18
C LEU A 363 -14.69 -8.46 10.01
N PRO A 364 -15.67 -7.57 10.18
CA PRO A 364 -16.60 -7.22 9.12
C PRO A 364 -15.94 -6.29 8.08
N LEU A 365 -16.28 -6.49 6.81
CA LEU A 365 -15.93 -5.60 5.71
C LEU A 365 -17.22 -4.97 5.16
N PHE A 366 -17.27 -3.65 5.13
CA PHE A 366 -18.44 -2.88 4.71
C PHE A 366 -18.23 -2.25 3.33
N LYS A 367 -19.29 -2.11 2.52
CA LYS A 367 -19.24 -1.50 1.17
C LYS A 367 -20.13 -0.25 1.12
N GLY A 368 -19.63 0.81 0.48
CA GLY A 368 -20.40 2.00 0.10
C GLY A 368 -20.79 2.94 1.24
N GLU A 369 -21.53 4.00 0.90
CA GLU A 369 -22.00 5.05 1.84
C GLU A 369 -23.03 4.55 2.85
N GLU A 370 -23.84 3.54 2.48
CA GLU A 370 -24.84 2.94 3.37
C GLU A 370 -24.23 1.86 4.32
N GLU A 371 -22.92 1.59 4.19
CA GLU A 371 -22.13 0.70 5.05
C GLU A 371 -22.74 -0.70 5.27
N TRP A 372 -23.09 -1.39 4.18
CA TRP A 372 -23.59 -2.77 4.24
C TRP A 372 -22.43 -3.78 4.28
N MET A 373 -22.54 -4.81 5.12
CA MET A 373 -21.53 -5.85 5.21
C MET A 373 -21.56 -6.74 3.97
N TYR A 374 -20.49 -6.70 3.17
CA TYR A 374 -20.33 -7.51 1.96
C TYR A 374 -19.23 -8.55 2.11
N GLY A 375 -18.38 -8.42 3.13
CA GLY A 375 -17.28 -9.32 3.38
C GLY A 375 -17.07 -9.59 4.87
N VAL A 376 -16.43 -10.71 5.17
CA VAL A 376 -16.03 -11.09 6.51
C VAL A 376 -14.63 -11.70 6.44
N VAL A 377 -13.72 -11.14 7.23
CA VAL A 377 -12.41 -11.72 7.50
C VAL A 377 -12.55 -12.69 8.67
N VAL A 378 -12.01 -13.89 8.54
CA VAL A 378 -11.94 -14.87 9.62
C VAL A 378 -10.48 -15.06 10.00
N ILE A 379 -10.14 -14.69 11.24
CA ILE A 379 -8.81 -14.86 11.82
C ILE A 379 -8.86 -16.10 12.72
N SER A 380 -8.07 -17.12 12.43
CA SER A 380 -7.93 -18.27 13.31
C SER A 380 -6.71 -18.09 14.22
N VAL A 381 -6.90 -18.30 15.53
CA VAL A 381 -5.87 -18.10 16.55
C VAL A 381 -5.57 -19.40 17.29
N ALA A 382 -4.29 -19.62 17.61
CA ALA A 382 -3.82 -20.86 18.22
C ALA A 382 -4.13 -20.96 19.72
N ALA A 383 -4.37 -19.82 20.39
CA ALA A 383 -4.63 -19.72 21.81
C ALA A 383 -5.64 -18.60 22.10
N GLU A 384 -6.18 -18.61 23.32
CA GLU A 384 -7.09 -17.56 23.79
C GLU A 384 -6.36 -16.23 23.93
N ILE A 385 -7.02 -15.16 23.47
CA ILE A 385 -6.47 -13.80 23.44
C ILE A 385 -7.32 -12.92 24.35
N GLU A 386 -6.67 -12.24 25.29
CA GLU A 386 -7.31 -11.19 26.08
C GLU A 386 -7.43 -9.93 25.22
N MET A 387 -8.66 -9.46 25.04
CA MET A 387 -8.95 -8.33 24.17
C MET A 387 -8.87 -7.03 24.97
N ASP A 388 -7.76 -6.31 24.83
CA ASP A 388 -7.60 -4.95 25.36
C ASP A 388 -8.03 -3.89 24.33
N SER A 389 -8.07 -2.62 24.75
CA SER A 389 -8.46 -1.49 23.87
C SER A 389 -7.48 -1.28 22.71
N HIS A 390 -6.22 -1.69 22.85
CA HIS A 390 -5.18 -1.50 21.84
C HIS A 390 -5.25 -2.54 20.74
N ILE A 391 -5.46 -3.81 21.10
CA ILE A 391 -5.73 -4.87 20.14
C ILE A 391 -7.02 -4.55 19.39
N CYS A 392 -8.07 -4.07 20.08
CA CYS A 392 -9.28 -3.56 19.42
C CYS A 392 -8.94 -2.47 18.38
N HIS A 393 -8.18 -1.44 18.78
CA HIS A 393 -7.82 -0.35 17.88
C HIS A 393 -6.96 -0.81 16.69
N MET A 394 -6.00 -1.72 16.92
CA MET A 394 -5.21 -2.32 15.85
C MET A 394 -6.10 -3.12 14.89
N MET A 395 -7.06 -3.88 15.41
CA MET A 395 -8.01 -4.65 14.60
C MET A 395 -8.90 -3.74 13.77
N GLU A 396 -9.33 -2.59 14.30
CA GLU A 396 -10.09 -1.58 13.53
C GLU A 396 -9.27 -1.04 12.34
N GLN A 397 -8.02 -0.62 12.60
CA GLN A 397 -7.13 -0.13 11.55
C GLN A 397 -6.82 -1.20 10.50
N MET A 398 -6.58 -2.44 10.95
CA MET A 398 -6.40 -3.59 10.07
C MET A 398 -7.64 -3.86 9.23
N SER A 399 -8.84 -3.75 9.82
CA SER A 399 -10.10 -3.96 9.11
C SER A 399 -10.25 -2.98 7.95
N ALA A 400 -9.90 -1.70 8.16
CA ALA A 400 -9.94 -0.70 7.10
C ALA A 400 -8.94 -1.03 5.96
N ALA A 401 -7.70 -1.40 6.31
CA ALA A 401 -6.70 -1.79 5.32
C ALA A 401 -7.13 -3.04 4.52
N LEU A 402 -7.64 -4.06 5.20
CA LEU A 402 -8.15 -5.28 4.57
C LEU A 402 -9.37 -5.02 3.70
N GLN A 403 -10.26 -4.13 4.11
CA GLN A 403 -11.42 -3.73 3.32
C GLN A 403 -10.99 -3.14 1.98
N VAL A 404 -10.05 -2.21 1.99
CA VAL A 404 -9.49 -1.60 0.76
C VAL A 404 -8.81 -2.65 -0.10
N ALA A 405 -8.03 -3.57 0.50
CA ALA A 405 -7.34 -4.62 -0.23
C ALA A 405 -8.32 -5.59 -0.92
N VAL A 406 -9.37 -6.00 -0.20
CA VAL A 406 -10.40 -6.91 -0.70
C VAL A 406 -11.24 -6.24 -1.79
N GLU A 407 -11.67 -5.00 -1.57
CA GLU A 407 -12.45 -4.24 -2.56
C GLU A 407 -11.68 -4.06 -3.87
N ARG A 408 -10.40 -3.75 -3.75
CA ARG A 408 -9.51 -3.67 -4.91
C ARG A 408 -9.42 -5.02 -5.64
N GLU A 409 -9.24 -6.13 -4.93
CA GLU A 409 -9.16 -7.48 -5.52
C GLU A 409 -10.46 -7.88 -6.22
N THR A 410 -11.63 -7.57 -5.65
CA THR A 410 -12.92 -7.86 -6.28
C THR A 410 -13.13 -7.04 -7.55
N ILE A 411 -12.73 -5.76 -7.55
CA ILE A 411 -12.77 -4.91 -8.76
C ILE A 411 -11.85 -5.47 -9.85
N TYR A 412 -10.60 -5.80 -9.53
CA TYR A 412 -9.67 -6.37 -10.52
C TYR A 412 -10.19 -7.66 -11.14
N ARG A 413 -10.83 -8.52 -10.35
CA ARG A 413 -11.49 -9.73 -10.86
C ARG A 413 -12.66 -9.43 -11.76
N GLY A 414 -13.50 -8.47 -11.39
CA GLY A 414 -14.61 -8.01 -12.22
C GLY A 414 -14.11 -7.58 -13.60
N ILE A 415 -13.06 -6.75 -13.64
CA ILE A 415 -12.43 -6.28 -14.88
C ILE A 415 -11.88 -7.44 -15.70
N GLU A 416 -11.18 -8.42 -15.09
CA GLU A 416 -10.61 -9.54 -15.84
C GLU A 416 -11.70 -10.44 -16.44
N LEU A 417 -12.79 -10.68 -15.71
CA LEU A 417 -13.94 -11.43 -16.22
C LEU A 417 -14.64 -10.69 -17.36
N GLU A 418 -14.83 -9.38 -17.25
CA GLU A 418 -15.36 -8.56 -18.33
C GLU A 418 -14.44 -8.53 -19.54
N ARG A 419 -13.13 -8.41 -19.32
CA ARG A 419 -12.12 -8.47 -20.38
C ARG A 419 -12.16 -9.81 -21.09
N GLN A 420 -12.31 -10.91 -20.36
CA GLN A 420 -12.45 -12.24 -20.96
C GLN A 420 -13.74 -12.35 -21.78
N LYS A 421 -14.88 -11.90 -21.25
CA LYS A 421 -16.16 -11.85 -21.99
C LYS A 421 -16.06 -10.98 -23.24
N PHE A 422 -15.41 -9.82 -23.14
CA PHE A 422 -15.20 -8.89 -24.24
C PHE A 422 -14.29 -9.51 -25.29
N TYR A 423 -13.20 -10.17 -24.86
CA TYR A 423 -12.31 -10.91 -25.74
C TYR A 423 -13.07 -12.01 -26.50
N GLU A 424 -13.84 -12.85 -25.81
CA GLU A 424 -14.65 -13.90 -26.43
C GLU A 424 -15.66 -13.35 -27.44
N ARG A 425 -16.32 -12.21 -27.13
CA ARG A 425 -17.23 -11.53 -28.07
C ARG A 425 -16.50 -10.89 -29.25
N SER A 426 -15.26 -10.43 -29.07
CA SER A 426 -14.47 -9.81 -30.14
C SER A 426 -13.96 -10.83 -31.17
N ILE A 427 -13.74 -12.07 -30.74
CA ILE A 427 -13.18 -13.12 -31.59
C ILE A 427 -14.24 -14.06 -32.20
N ARG A 428 -15.52 -13.96 -31.80
CA ARG A 428 -16.61 -14.80 -32.31
C ARG A 428 -17.67 -13.98 -33.06
N ASP A 429 -18.21 -14.57 -34.13
CA ASP A 429 -19.32 -14.03 -34.89
C ASP A 429 -20.63 -14.13 -34.06
N PRO A 430 -21.37 -13.03 -33.87
CA PRO A 430 -22.52 -12.98 -32.97
C PRO A 430 -23.73 -13.80 -33.45
N LEU A 431 -23.84 -14.09 -34.74
CA LEU A 431 -24.92 -14.91 -35.29
C LEU A 431 -24.61 -16.40 -35.15
N THR A 432 -23.42 -16.82 -35.57
CA THR A 432 -23.09 -18.24 -35.75
C THR A 432 -22.28 -18.85 -34.61
N GLY A 433 -21.66 -18.02 -33.75
CA GLY A 433 -20.78 -18.45 -32.66
C GLY A 433 -19.40 -18.96 -33.11
N LEU A 434 -19.14 -19.01 -34.41
CA LEU A 434 -17.83 -19.37 -34.99
C LEU A 434 -16.81 -18.25 -34.80
N PHE A 435 -15.53 -18.52 -35.03
CA PHE A 435 -14.51 -17.48 -34.95
C PHE A 435 -14.65 -16.45 -36.08
N THR A 436 -14.25 -15.20 -35.83
CA THR A 436 -14.26 -14.14 -36.85
C THR A 436 -13.07 -14.27 -37.80
N ARG A 437 -13.22 -13.72 -39.01
CA ARG A 437 -12.11 -13.56 -39.97
C ARG A 437 -10.88 -12.90 -39.34
N PHE A 438 -11.08 -11.89 -38.49
CA PHE A 438 -9.98 -11.21 -37.80
C PHE A 438 -9.20 -12.16 -36.89
N TYR A 439 -9.90 -12.97 -36.09
CA TYR A 439 -9.26 -13.94 -35.20
C TYR A 439 -8.53 -15.04 -35.99
N MET A 440 -9.10 -15.45 -37.13
CA MET A 440 -8.45 -16.38 -38.05
C MET A 440 -7.10 -15.86 -38.54
N GLU A 441 -7.04 -14.62 -39.06
CA GLU A 441 -5.80 -14.06 -39.61
C GLU A 441 -4.70 -13.93 -38.53
N ASP A 442 -5.06 -13.54 -37.30
CA ASP A 442 -4.11 -13.49 -36.17
C ASP A 442 -3.60 -14.88 -35.79
N THR A 443 -4.50 -15.88 -35.75
CA THR A 443 -4.13 -17.26 -35.42
C THR A 443 -3.26 -17.89 -36.51
N LEU A 444 -3.61 -17.68 -37.79
CA LEU A 444 -2.83 -18.15 -38.93
C LEU A 444 -1.42 -17.58 -38.93
N ARG A 445 -1.22 -16.30 -38.55
CA ARG A 445 0.11 -15.70 -38.44
C ARG A 445 1.02 -16.48 -37.49
N ARG A 446 0.51 -16.83 -36.31
CA ARG A 446 1.26 -17.61 -35.30
C ARG A 446 1.55 -19.04 -35.79
N LEU A 447 0.55 -19.69 -36.38
CA LEU A 447 0.70 -21.04 -36.95
C LEU A 447 1.70 -21.06 -38.11
N PHE A 448 1.72 -20.01 -38.92
CA PHE A 448 2.59 -19.88 -40.07
C PHE A 448 4.07 -19.77 -39.64
N GLU A 449 4.35 -18.92 -38.64
CA GLU A 449 5.68 -18.81 -38.05
C GLU A 449 6.19 -20.13 -37.47
N ILE A 450 5.32 -20.91 -36.81
CA ILE A 450 5.67 -22.24 -36.28
C ILE A 450 5.99 -23.22 -37.41
N HIS A 451 5.13 -23.27 -38.44
CA HIS A 451 5.30 -24.17 -39.58
C HIS A 451 6.56 -23.86 -40.40
N ASP A 452 6.92 -22.58 -40.57
CA ASP A 452 8.11 -22.16 -41.33
C ASP A 452 9.44 -22.46 -40.59
N ARG A 453 9.46 -22.37 -39.25
CA ARG A 453 10.67 -22.63 -38.45
C ARG A 453 11.01 -24.10 -38.30
N SER A 454 10.00 -24.96 -38.27
CA SER A 454 10.15 -26.34 -37.76
C SER A 454 9.95 -27.41 -38.83
N GLY A 455 9.62 -27.02 -40.08
CA GLY A 455 8.99 -27.93 -41.04
C GLY A 455 7.69 -28.52 -40.48
N GLY A 456 6.97 -27.70 -39.69
CA GLY A 456 6.03 -28.13 -38.66
C GLY A 456 4.73 -28.77 -39.15
N THR A 457 3.80 -28.94 -38.22
CA THR A 457 2.47 -29.54 -38.44
C THR A 457 1.75 -28.88 -39.63
N PRO A 458 1.33 -29.65 -40.66
CA PRO A 458 0.63 -29.11 -41.81
C PRO A 458 -0.60 -28.28 -41.42
N VAL A 459 -0.78 -27.16 -42.12
CA VAL A 459 -1.95 -26.27 -41.97
C VAL A 459 -2.75 -26.33 -43.26
N ALA A 460 -4.04 -26.67 -43.15
CA ALA A 460 -4.94 -26.71 -44.29
C ALA A 460 -6.18 -25.83 -44.04
N LEU A 461 -6.75 -25.29 -45.12
CA LEU A 461 -7.94 -24.46 -45.09
C LEU A 461 -8.98 -25.07 -46.03
N ALA A 462 -10.19 -25.25 -45.52
CA ALA A 462 -11.38 -25.45 -46.31
C ALA A 462 -12.22 -24.17 -46.28
N MET A 463 -12.40 -23.51 -47.43
CA MET A 463 -13.33 -22.40 -47.60
C MET A 463 -14.66 -22.93 -48.11
N LEU A 464 -15.76 -22.62 -47.42
CA LEU A 464 -17.08 -23.13 -47.69
C LEU A 464 -18.03 -21.97 -48.01
N ASP A 465 -18.93 -22.19 -48.95
CA ASP A 465 -19.98 -21.23 -49.30
C ASP A 465 -21.32 -21.93 -49.44
N VAL A 466 -22.37 -21.31 -48.89
CA VAL A 466 -23.73 -21.85 -48.95
C VAL A 466 -24.32 -21.62 -50.34
N ASP A 467 -24.52 -22.71 -51.07
CA ASP A 467 -25.01 -22.66 -52.44
C ASP A 467 -26.40 -22.02 -52.50
N HIS A 468 -26.55 -21.03 -53.39
CA HIS A 468 -27.83 -20.36 -53.64
C HIS A 468 -28.42 -19.66 -52.39
N PHE A 469 -27.60 -19.26 -51.41
CA PHE A 469 -28.10 -18.63 -50.17
C PHE A 469 -28.94 -17.36 -50.42
N LYS A 470 -28.61 -16.57 -51.44
CA LYS A 470 -29.47 -15.45 -51.87
C LYS A 470 -30.90 -15.89 -52.19
N GLN A 471 -31.10 -17.02 -52.86
CA GLN A 471 -32.45 -17.54 -53.16
C GLN A 471 -33.18 -17.97 -51.89
N VAL A 472 -32.45 -18.51 -50.90
CA VAL A 472 -32.99 -18.83 -49.58
C VAL A 472 -33.47 -17.55 -48.89
N ASN A 473 -32.68 -16.49 -48.90
CA ASN A 473 -33.08 -15.19 -48.36
C ASN A 473 -34.28 -14.58 -49.11
N ASP A 474 -34.27 -14.62 -50.43
CA ASP A 474 -35.33 -14.05 -51.27
C ASP A 474 -36.67 -14.78 -51.06
N GLN A 475 -36.63 -16.10 -50.85
CA GLN A 475 -37.83 -16.94 -50.69
C GLN A 475 -38.34 -17.00 -49.24
N TYR A 476 -37.45 -17.00 -48.25
CA TYR A 476 -37.80 -17.24 -46.85
C TYR A 476 -37.57 -16.03 -45.93
N GLY A 477 -36.90 -14.98 -46.42
CA GLY A 477 -36.54 -13.78 -45.67
C GLY A 477 -35.25 -13.93 -44.86
N HIS A 478 -34.60 -12.80 -44.57
CA HIS A 478 -33.29 -12.76 -43.90
C HIS A 478 -33.23 -13.47 -42.55
N VAL A 479 -34.26 -13.31 -41.70
CA VAL A 479 -34.33 -14.00 -40.39
C VAL A 479 -34.26 -15.52 -40.56
N ARG A 480 -34.83 -16.05 -41.64
CA ARG A 480 -34.82 -17.49 -41.93
C ARG A 480 -33.51 -17.95 -42.59
N GLY A 481 -32.87 -17.08 -43.37
CA GLY A 481 -31.49 -17.30 -43.82
C GLY A 481 -30.51 -17.38 -42.66
N ASP A 482 -30.69 -16.54 -41.64
CA ASP A 482 -29.88 -16.55 -40.42
C ASP A 482 -29.98 -17.90 -39.69
N GLU A 483 -31.17 -18.49 -39.58
CA GLU A 483 -31.34 -19.84 -39.02
C GLU A 483 -30.59 -20.92 -39.81
N VAL A 484 -30.56 -20.79 -41.15
CA VAL A 484 -29.76 -21.68 -42.02
C VAL A 484 -28.27 -21.53 -41.74
N LEU A 485 -27.77 -20.31 -41.61
CA LEU A 485 -26.37 -20.04 -41.27
C LEU A 485 -26.00 -20.59 -39.89
N CYS A 486 -26.84 -20.40 -38.88
CA CYS A 486 -26.66 -20.97 -37.54
C CYS A 486 -26.60 -22.50 -37.58
N ARG A 487 -27.44 -23.14 -38.39
CA ARG A 487 -27.45 -24.60 -38.51
C ARG A 487 -26.20 -25.13 -39.21
N VAL A 488 -25.78 -24.48 -40.29
CA VAL A 488 -24.53 -24.81 -41.00
C VAL A 488 -23.34 -24.65 -40.07
N ALA A 489 -23.27 -23.53 -39.35
CA ALA A 489 -22.23 -23.26 -38.37
C ALA A 489 -22.15 -24.33 -37.27
N HIS A 490 -23.30 -24.74 -36.73
CA HIS A 490 -23.37 -25.80 -35.73
C HIS A 490 -22.82 -27.14 -36.26
N ILE A 491 -23.10 -27.48 -37.53
CA ILE A 491 -22.57 -28.69 -38.16
C ILE A 491 -21.05 -28.60 -38.33
N ILE A 492 -20.55 -27.44 -38.77
CA ILE A 492 -19.10 -27.19 -38.91
C ILE A 492 -18.41 -27.32 -37.53
N GLN A 493 -18.97 -26.69 -36.50
CA GLN A 493 -18.43 -26.73 -35.14
C GLN A 493 -18.46 -28.14 -34.53
N ALA A 494 -19.53 -28.91 -34.76
CA ALA A 494 -19.65 -30.28 -34.25
C ALA A 494 -18.73 -31.29 -34.95
N ASP A 495 -18.29 -31.00 -36.18
CA ASP A 495 -17.35 -31.84 -36.92
C ASP A 495 -15.88 -31.43 -36.74
N ALA A 496 -15.64 -30.22 -36.24
CA ALA A 496 -14.31 -29.69 -35.92
C ALA A 496 -13.71 -30.42 -34.69
N ARG A 497 -12.41 -30.76 -34.77
CA ARG A 497 -11.67 -31.41 -33.69
C ARG A 497 -11.15 -30.38 -32.68
N ALA A 498 -10.72 -30.87 -31.52
CA ALA A 498 -9.95 -30.07 -30.58
C ALA A 498 -8.62 -29.64 -31.25
N GLY A 499 -8.54 -28.38 -31.67
CA GLY A 499 -7.41 -27.81 -32.41
C GLY A 499 -7.77 -27.23 -33.79
N ASP A 500 -8.93 -27.60 -34.35
CA ASP A 500 -9.44 -27.00 -35.58
C ASP A 500 -10.07 -25.63 -35.31
N LEU A 501 -10.00 -24.72 -36.28
CA LEU A 501 -10.53 -23.37 -36.18
C LEU A 501 -11.69 -23.16 -37.18
N PRO A 502 -12.95 -23.34 -36.75
CA PRO A 502 -14.10 -23.03 -37.58
C PRO A 502 -14.40 -21.52 -37.54
N VAL A 503 -14.50 -20.90 -38.71
CA VAL A 503 -14.52 -19.44 -38.90
C VAL A 503 -15.72 -19.04 -39.77
N ARG A 504 -16.32 -17.88 -39.49
CA ARG A 504 -17.19 -17.20 -40.44
C ARG A 504 -16.41 -16.08 -41.14
N LEU A 505 -16.33 -16.16 -42.46
CA LEU A 505 -15.54 -15.25 -43.30
C LEU A 505 -16.35 -14.05 -43.79
N GLY A 506 -17.65 -14.24 -44.01
CA GLY A 506 -18.54 -13.25 -44.59
C GLY A 506 -20.02 -13.58 -44.38
N GLY A 507 -20.87 -13.06 -45.26
CA GLY A 507 -22.33 -13.22 -45.18
C GLY A 507 -22.76 -14.69 -45.19
N GLU A 508 -22.34 -15.45 -46.20
CA GLU A 508 -22.67 -16.86 -46.43
C GLU A 508 -21.43 -17.78 -46.52
N GLU A 509 -20.27 -17.23 -46.16
CA GLU A 509 -18.96 -17.85 -46.31
C GLU A 509 -18.39 -18.30 -44.96
N PHE A 510 -17.87 -19.52 -44.93
CA PHE A 510 -17.29 -20.17 -43.77
C PHE A 510 -15.88 -20.66 -44.09
N GLY A 511 -15.08 -20.88 -43.04
CA GLY A 511 -13.75 -21.46 -43.12
C GLY A 511 -13.58 -22.54 -42.07
N LEU A 512 -12.76 -23.55 -42.37
CA LEU A 512 -12.25 -24.49 -41.37
C LEU A 512 -10.75 -24.62 -41.55
N ILE A 513 -9.98 -24.17 -40.56
CA ILE A 513 -8.54 -24.36 -40.51
C ILE A 513 -8.28 -25.62 -39.73
N VAL A 514 -7.55 -26.55 -40.34
CA VAL A 514 -7.15 -27.81 -39.73
C VAL A 514 -5.65 -27.76 -39.52
N VAL A 515 -5.23 -28.04 -38.29
CA VAL A 515 -3.82 -28.11 -37.90
C VAL A 515 -3.55 -29.54 -37.46
N GLY A 516 -2.77 -30.31 -38.21
CA GLY A 516 -2.56 -31.70 -37.84
C GLY A 516 -2.03 -32.63 -38.92
N ASP A 517 -2.11 -33.91 -38.61
CA ASP A 517 -1.50 -35.06 -39.29
C ASP A 517 -1.69 -35.05 -40.82
N PRO A 518 -0.59 -35.16 -41.62
CA PRO A 518 -0.64 -35.27 -43.07
C PRO A 518 -1.47 -36.46 -43.60
N ALA A 519 -1.81 -37.45 -42.77
CA ALA A 519 -2.69 -38.57 -43.15
C ALA A 519 -4.17 -38.18 -43.31
N VAL A 520 -4.61 -37.02 -42.80
CA VAL A 520 -5.97 -36.53 -42.99
C VAL A 520 -5.99 -35.59 -44.18
N GLU A 521 -6.40 -36.11 -45.34
CA GLU A 521 -6.69 -35.26 -46.50
C GLU A 521 -7.77 -34.25 -46.11
N ILE A 522 -7.45 -32.95 -46.14
CA ILE A 522 -8.41 -31.86 -45.95
C ILE A 522 -9.64 -32.03 -46.86
N ALA A 523 -9.46 -32.63 -48.04
CA ALA A 523 -10.51 -33.02 -48.96
C ALA A 523 -11.51 -34.01 -48.34
N ALA A 524 -11.06 -34.97 -47.53
CA ALA A 524 -11.94 -35.92 -46.85
C ALA A 524 -12.76 -35.26 -45.73
N VAL A 525 -12.16 -34.30 -45.00
CA VAL A 525 -12.87 -33.49 -44.00
C VAL A 525 -13.92 -32.61 -44.67
N ALA A 526 -13.53 -31.92 -45.75
CA ALA A 526 -14.43 -31.11 -46.56
C ALA A 526 -15.59 -31.95 -47.13
N GLU A 527 -15.30 -33.13 -47.69
CA GLU A 527 -16.34 -33.98 -48.28
C GLU A 527 -17.31 -34.51 -47.22
N ARG A 528 -16.81 -34.85 -46.02
CA ARG A 528 -17.67 -35.22 -44.88
C ARG A 528 -18.59 -34.07 -44.48
N LEU A 529 -18.07 -32.85 -44.36
CA LEU A 529 -18.85 -31.65 -44.05
C LEU A 529 -19.93 -31.39 -45.11
N ARG A 530 -19.54 -31.46 -46.39
CA ARG A 530 -20.45 -31.31 -47.54
C ARG A 530 -21.60 -32.30 -47.48
N GLN A 531 -21.30 -33.59 -47.27
CA GLN A 531 -22.31 -34.64 -47.16
C GLN A 531 -23.23 -34.44 -45.95
N LYS A 532 -22.69 -34.07 -44.79
CA LYS A 532 -23.49 -33.80 -43.58
C LYS A 532 -24.45 -32.62 -43.78
N ILE A 533 -23.98 -31.54 -44.40
CA ILE A 533 -24.82 -30.37 -44.68
C ILE A 533 -25.89 -30.71 -45.73
N ALA A 534 -25.53 -31.39 -46.82
CA ALA A 534 -26.49 -31.82 -47.84
C ALA A 534 -27.55 -32.81 -47.30
N ALA A 535 -27.20 -33.64 -46.31
CA ALA A 535 -28.11 -34.57 -45.65
C ALA A 535 -28.98 -33.91 -44.56
N THR A 536 -28.67 -32.67 -44.17
CA THR A 536 -29.39 -31.97 -43.10
C THR A 536 -30.79 -31.63 -43.56
N ARG A 537 -31.79 -32.17 -42.85
CA ARG A 537 -33.19 -31.79 -43.03
C ARG A 537 -33.54 -30.69 -42.04
N PHE A 538 -34.03 -29.58 -42.55
CA PHE A 538 -34.58 -28.53 -41.72
C PHE A 538 -36.01 -28.93 -41.29
N GLN A 539 -36.33 -28.74 -40.01
CA GLN A 539 -37.62 -29.12 -39.42
C GLN A 539 -38.56 -27.91 -39.30
N GLY A 540 -39.85 -28.14 -39.02
CA GLY A 540 -40.83 -27.06 -38.83
C GLY A 540 -41.18 -26.35 -40.14
N THR A 541 -41.22 -25.01 -40.13
CA THR A 541 -41.54 -24.13 -41.28
C THR A 541 -40.58 -24.30 -42.47
N PHE A 542 -39.50 -25.04 -42.29
CA PHE A 542 -38.46 -25.35 -43.27
C PHE A 542 -38.57 -26.76 -43.87
N SER A 543 -39.69 -27.46 -43.59
CA SER A 543 -39.96 -28.79 -44.12
C SER A 543 -39.85 -28.81 -45.65
N GLY A 544 -38.74 -29.37 -46.16
CA GLY A 544 -38.46 -29.50 -47.60
C GLY A 544 -37.30 -28.67 -48.11
N LEU A 545 -36.80 -27.70 -47.33
CA LEU A 545 -35.59 -26.94 -47.68
C LEU A 545 -34.37 -27.87 -47.69
N ARG A 546 -33.62 -27.85 -48.79
CA ARG A 546 -32.33 -28.53 -48.92
C ARG A 546 -31.28 -27.48 -49.24
N VAL A 547 -30.24 -27.45 -48.43
CA VAL A 547 -29.11 -26.54 -48.59
C VAL A 547 -27.88 -27.39 -48.90
N THR A 548 -27.12 -26.96 -49.89
CA THR A 548 -25.83 -27.55 -50.23
C THR A 548 -24.73 -26.52 -50.02
N ILE A 549 -23.50 -26.99 -49.95
CA ILE A 549 -22.33 -26.12 -49.86
C ILE A 549 -21.31 -26.53 -50.92
N SER A 550 -20.63 -25.53 -51.47
CA SER A 550 -19.42 -25.72 -52.26
C SER A 550 -18.21 -25.48 -51.37
N ILE A 551 -17.15 -26.27 -51.54
CA ILE A 551 -15.93 -26.17 -50.72
C ILE A 551 -14.70 -26.11 -51.61
N GLY A 552 -13.81 -25.16 -51.35
CA GLY A 552 -12.45 -25.13 -51.89
C GLY A 552 -11.44 -25.46 -50.80
N THR A 553 -10.46 -26.30 -51.11
CA THR A 553 -9.43 -26.68 -50.14
C THR A 553 -8.03 -26.22 -50.57
N ALA A 554 -7.21 -25.82 -49.60
CA ALA A 554 -5.81 -25.52 -49.82
C ALA A 554 -4.96 -26.08 -48.67
N LEU A 555 -3.86 -26.73 -49.02
CA LEU A 555 -2.79 -27.07 -48.08
C LEU A 555 -1.72 -25.97 -48.14
N ARG A 556 -1.31 -25.44 -46.99
CA ARG A 556 -0.33 -24.36 -46.90
C ARG A 556 1.02 -24.80 -47.46
N GLN A 557 1.66 -23.92 -48.23
CA GLN A 557 3.06 -24.10 -48.67
C GLN A 557 4.02 -23.36 -47.73
N VAL A 558 5.23 -23.90 -47.53
CA VAL A 558 6.25 -23.26 -46.68
C VAL A 558 6.63 -21.90 -47.27
N GLY A 559 6.67 -20.86 -46.44
CA GLY A 559 6.95 -19.48 -46.88
C GLY A 559 5.78 -18.78 -47.59
N GLU A 560 4.62 -19.43 -47.70
CA GLU A 560 3.42 -18.82 -48.28
C GLU A 560 2.81 -17.77 -47.34
N SER A 561 2.40 -16.64 -47.93
CA SER A 561 1.71 -15.56 -47.23
C SER A 561 0.25 -15.92 -46.94
N ILE A 562 -0.31 -15.37 -45.87
CA ILE A 562 -1.74 -15.59 -45.51
C ILE A 562 -2.68 -15.21 -46.67
N PRO A 563 -2.52 -14.05 -47.36
CA PRO A 563 -3.37 -13.72 -48.50
C PRO A 563 -3.29 -14.74 -49.64
N GLY A 564 -2.09 -15.22 -49.99
CA GLY A 564 -1.91 -16.22 -51.05
C GLY A 564 -2.53 -17.57 -50.68
N PHE A 565 -2.43 -17.98 -49.42
CA PHE A 565 -3.06 -19.19 -48.92
C PHE A 565 -4.59 -19.16 -49.01
N ILE A 566 -5.20 -18.05 -48.59
CA ILE A 566 -6.65 -17.83 -48.69
C ILE A 566 -7.09 -17.76 -50.15
N GLU A 567 -6.35 -17.05 -51.00
CA GLU A 567 -6.65 -16.91 -52.43
C GLU A 567 -6.68 -18.26 -53.15
N ARG A 568 -5.77 -19.20 -52.83
CA ARG A 568 -5.81 -20.56 -53.41
C ARG A 568 -7.06 -21.34 -53.01
N ALA A 569 -7.47 -21.25 -51.73
CA ALA A 569 -8.69 -21.90 -51.28
C ALA A 569 -9.94 -21.27 -51.93
N ASP A 570 -9.95 -19.95 -52.13
CA ASP A 570 -11.03 -19.23 -52.80
C ASP A 570 -11.13 -19.59 -54.29
N LEU A 571 -10.00 -19.70 -54.99
CA LEU A 571 -9.96 -20.16 -56.38
C LEU A 571 -10.51 -21.59 -56.53
N ALA A 572 -10.17 -22.49 -55.60
CA ALA A 572 -10.74 -23.84 -55.57
C ALA A 572 -12.25 -23.81 -55.30
N LEU A 573 -12.72 -22.96 -54.38
CA LEU A 573 -14.14 -22.79 -54.08
C LEU A 573 -14.90 -22.27 -55.31
N TYR A 574 -14.32 -21.31 -56.03
CA TYR A 574 -14.88 -20.78 -57.26
C TYR A 574 -14.99 -21.84 -58.37
N GLN A 575 -14.00 -22.75 -58.47
CA GLN A 575 -14.07 -23.90 -59.36
C GLN A 575 -15.21 -24.85 -58.97
N ALA A 576 -15.39 -25.14 -57.67
CA ALA A 576 -16.50 -25.94 -57.18
C ALA A 576 -17.86 -25.35 -57.58
N LYS A 577 -18.01 -24.02 -57.43
CA LYS A 577 -19.22 -23.31 -57.86
C LYS A 577 -19.45 -23.38 -59.37
N LYS A 578 -18.41 -23.23 -60.19
CA LYS A 578 -18.49 -23.29 -61.67
C LYS A 578 -18.82 -24.67 -62.21
N GLN A 579 -18.31 -25.73 -61.58
CA GLN A 579 -18.50 -27.08 -62.09
C GLN A 579 -19.87 -27.69 -61.72
N GLY A 580 -20.76 -26.93 -61.09
CA GLY A 580 -22.13 -27.37 -60.77
C GLY A 580 -22.46 -27.39 -59.28
N ARG A 581 -21.64 -26.76 -58.44
CA ARG A 581 -21.85 -26.63 -56.98
C ARG A 581 -21.90 -27.97 -56.25
N ASN A 582 -22.20 -27.94 -54.94
CA ASN A 582 -22.32 -29.11 -54.07
C ASN A 582 -21.15 -30.10 -54.20
N ARG A 583 -19.91 -29.59 -54.18
CA ARG A 583 -18.69 -30.38 -54.35
C ARG A 583 -17.50 -29.76 -53.64
N VAL A 584 -16.45 -30.55 -53.52
CA VAL A 584 -15.13 -30.14 -53.03
C VAL A 584 -14.17 -30.03 -54.21
N CYS A 585 -13.37 -28.96 -54.26
CA CYS A 585 -12.29 -28.78 -55.23
C CYS A 585 -10.95 -28.48 -54.56
#